data_AF-A0A1U7EWA5-F1
#
_entry.id   AF-A0A1U7EWA5-F1
#
_cell.length_a   1.000
_cell.length_b   1.000
_cell.length_c   1.000
_cell.angle_alpha   90.00
_cell.angle_beta   90.00
_cell.angle_gamma   90.00
#
_symmetry.space_group_name_H-M   'P 1'
#
loop_
_entity.id
_entity.type
_entity.pdbx_description
1 polymer ?
#
loop_
_entity_poly.entity_id
_entity_poly.type
_entity_poly.pdbx_seq_one_letter_code
_entity_poly.pdbx_strand_id
1 'polypeptide(L)' 'MPSATVACPYCETDNTVTVPDGVDIKKVVKSYRTGIRGDKNVSEAECAGGHHFGVKYRSK' A
#
# COMPACT_ATOMS: atom_id res chain seq x y z
N MET A 1 4.56 -14.20 1.07
CA MET A 1 3.99 -13.04 0.35
C MET A 1 5.13 -12.09 0.07
N PRO A 2 5.34 -11.65 -1.18
CA PRO A 2 6.41 -10.74 -1.52
C PRO A 2 6.15 -9.37 -0.92
N SER A 3 7.23 -8.66 -0.65
CA SER A 3 7.22 -7.30 -0.18
C SER A 3 7.66 -6.37 -1.30
N ALA A 4 6.99 -5.24 -1.42
CA ALA A 4 7.39 -4.16 -2.33
C ALA A 4 7.68 -2.90 -1.52
N THR A 5 8.65 -2.11 -1.99
CA THR A 5 8.96 -0.81 -1.38
C THR A 5 8.15 0.27 -2.10
N VAL A 6 7.42 1.08 -1.34
CA VAL A 6 6.64 2.21 -1.83
C VAL A 6 6.85 3.43 -0.97
N ALA A 7 6.87 4.61 -1.59
CA ALA A 7 6.95 5.87 -0.86
C ALA A 7 5.61 6.18 -0.18
N CYS A 8 5.65 6.53 1.10
CA CYS A 8 4.50 7.00 1.84
C CYS A 8 3.99 8.32 1.21
N PRO A 9 2.70 8.44 0.86
CA PRO A 9 2.19 9.63 0.17
C PRO A 9 2.11 10.87 1.09
N TYR A 10 2.38 10.72 2.39
CA TYR A 10 2.34 11.80 3.38
C TYR A 10 3.72 12.38 3.67
N CYS A 11 4.70 11.51 3.93
CA CYS A 11 6.04 11.91 4.37
C CYS A 11 7.14 11.48 3.39
N GLU A 12 6.78 10.90 2.24
CA GLU A 12 7.71 10.48 1.16
C GLU A 12 8.78 9.47 1.60
N THR A 13 8.63 8.90 2.80
CA THR A 13 9.52 7.86 3.30
C THR A 13 9.20 6.53 2.68
N ASP A 14 10.25 5.80 2.31
CA ASP A 14 10.12 4.44 1.82
C ASP A 14 9.54 3.53 2.89
N ASN A 15 8.56 2.73 2.48
CA ASN A 15 7.93 1.76 3.33
C ASN A 15 7.73 0.43 2.62
N THR A 16 7.83 -0.65 3.40
CA THR A 16 7.73 -2.00 2.89
C THR A 16 6.30 -2.47 3.06
N VAL A 17 5.64 -2.79 1.95
CA VAL A 17 4.25 -3.23 1.91
C VAL A 17 4.15 -4.65 1.40
N THR A 18 3.29 -5.44 2.01
CA THR A 18 3.03 -6.81 1.56
C THR A 18 1.99 -6.76 0.44
N VAL A 19 2.33 -7.32 -0.72
CA VAL A 19 1.43 -7.45 -1.87
C VAL A 19 1.42 -8.90 -2.35
N PRO A 20 0.35 -9.38 -3.02
CA PRO A 20 0.33 -10.73 -3.58
C PRO A 20 1.42 -10.93 -4.67
N ASP A 21 1.86 -12.18 -4.88
CA ASP A 21 2.76 -12.51 -6.00
C ASP A 21 2.09 -12.26 -7.35
N GLY A 22 2.87 -11.80 -8.33
CA GLY A 22 2.39 -11.59 -9.70
C GLY A 22 1.51 -10.36 -9.89
N VAL A 23 1.53 -9.40 -8.97
CA VAL A 23 0.83 -8.11 -9.11
C VAL A 23 1.81 -6.97 -9.37
N ASP A 24 1.41 -6.00 -10.18
CA ASP A 24 2.11 -4.72 -10.30
C ASP A 24 1.42 -3.66 -9.44
N ILE A 25 2.23 -2.89 -8.71
CA ILE A 25 1.75 -1.71 -7.98
C ILE A 25 1.40 -0.63 -9.00
N LYS A 26 0.14 -0.19 -8.99
CA LYS A 26 -0.36 0.84 -9.89
C LYS A 26 -0.36 2.22 -9.26
N LYS A 27 -0.75 2.31 -7.99
CA LYS A 27 -0.94 3.60 -7.33
C LYS A 27 -0.89 3.46 -5.82
N VAL A 28 -0.17 4.36 -5.17
CA VAL A 28 -0.25 4.58 -3.72
C VAL A 28 -1.29 5.66 -3.46
N VAL A 29 -2.26 5.38 -2.59
CA VAL A 29 -3.35 6.29 -2.24
C VAL A 29 -3.29 6.63 -0.76
N LYS A 30 -3.50 7.90 -0.44
CA LYS A 30 -3.66 8.37 0.94
C LYS A 30 -4.89 7.71 1.54
N SER A 31 -4.72 7.00 2.65
CA SER A 31 -5.84 6.48 3.44
C SER A 31 -5.90 7.23 4.76
N TYR A 32 -7.05 7.76 5.15
CA TYR A 32 -7.20 8.47 6.43
C TYR A 32 -7.86 7.59 7.51
N ARG A 33 -8.34 6.38 7.15
CA ARG A 33 -9.01 5.41 8.02
C ARG A 33 -8.83 3.98 7.49
N THR A 34 -8.95 2.98 8.36
CA THR A 34 -8.93 1.51 8.13
C THR A 34 -10.05 0.98 7.22
N GLY A 35 -10.48 1.78 6.24
CA GLY A 35 -11.65 1.60 5.39
C GLY A 35 -11.32 1.15 3.96
N ILE A 36 -10.07 0.79 3.65
CA ILE A 36 -9.79 0.04 2.42
C ILE A 36 -10.02 -1.48 2.62
N ARG A 37 -10.59 -1.86 3.77
CA ARG A 37 -11.20 -3.16 4.01
C ARG A 37 -12.34 -3.41 3.02
N GLY A 38 -12.04 -4.04 1.89
CA GLY A 38 -13.03 -4.55 0.94
C GLY A 38 -12.58 -4.53 -0.53
N ASP A 39 -11.55 -3.77 -0.88
CA ASP A 39 -11.03 -3.79 -2.24
C ASP A 39 -9.94 -4.87 -2.36
N LYS A 40 -10.27 -5.98 -3.01
CA LYS A 40 -9.37 -7.13 -3.22
C LYS A 40 -8.06 -6.77 -3.94
N ASN A 41 -8.01 -5.58 -4.55
CA ASN A 41 -6.87 -5.06 -5.29
C ASN A 41 -6.12 -3.95 -4.53
N VAL A 42 -6.30 -3.84 -3.21
CA VAL A 42 -5.62 -2.84 -2.40
C VAL A 42 -5.05 -3.45 -1.12
N SER A 43 -3.77 -3.20 -0.89
CA SER A 43 -3.07 -3.58 0.35
C SER A 43 -2.97 -2.37 1.26
N GLU A 44 -3.31 -2.52 2.53
CA GLU A 44 -3.13 -1.45 3.53
C GLU A 44 -1.74 -1.55 4.15
N ALA A 45 -1.11 -0.40 4.37
CA ALA A 45 0.18 -0.28 5.01
C ALA A 45 0.23 0.91 5.96
N GLU A 46 1.11 0.82 6.95
CA GLU A 46 1.36 1.87 7.92
C GLU A 46 2.85 2.23 7.89
N CYS A 47 3.14 3.52 7.73
CA CYS A 47 4.52 3.98 7.81
C CYS A 47 4.96 4.19 9.27
N ALA A 48 6.27 4.26 9.52
CA ALA A 48 6.84 4.50 10.85
C ALA A 48 6.37 5.82 11.51
N GLY A 49 5.89 6.79 10.71
CA GLY A 49 5.29 8.03 11.20
C GLY A 49 3.82 7.92 11.64
N GLY A 50 3.23 6.71 11.63
CA GLY A 50 1.83 6.47 11.99
C GLY A 50 0.82 6.82 10.89
N HIS A 51 1.26 7.06 9.65
CA HIS A 51 0.35 7.28 8.53
C HIS A 51 -0.10 5.95 7.92
N HIS A 52 -1.41 5.77 7.82
CA HIS A 52 -2.00 4.68 7.05
C HIS A 52 -2.12 5.06 5.57
N PHE A 53 -1.86 4.14 4.66
CA PHE A 53 -2.06 4.35 3.23
C PHE A 53 -2.40 3.04 2.54
N GLY A 54 -3.00 3.15 1.35
CA GLY A 54 -3.38 2.00 0.53
C GLY A 54 -2.49 1.89 -0.70
N VAL A 55 -2.16 0.67 -1.09
CA VAL A 55 -1.38 0.35 -2.28
C VAL A 55 -2.27 -0.42 -3.22
N LYS A 56 -2.74 0.26 -4.27
CA LYS A 56 -3.52 -0.36 -5.33
C LYS A 56 -2.60 -1.16 -6.22
N TYR A 57 -2.89 -2.45 -6.33
CA TYR A 57 -2.18 -3.38 -7.20
C TYR A 57 -3.14 -4.01 -8.20
N ARG A 58 -2.62 -4.57 -9.28
CA ARG A 58 -3.39 -5.37 -10.23
C ARG A 58 -2.55 -6.56 -10.64
N SER A 59 -3.19 -7.73 -10.78
CA SER A 59 -2.55 -8.89 -11.41
C SER A 59 -1.98 -8.50 -12.77
N LYS A 60 -0.77 -9.00 -13.05
CA LYS A 60 -0.15 -8.90 -14.38
C LYS A 60 -1.04 -9.51 -15.46
#